data_AF-A0A1J0AKV6-F1
#
_entry.id   AF-A0A1J0AKV6-F1
#
_cell.length_a   1.000
_cell.length_b   1.000
_cell.length_c   1.000
_cell.angle_alpha   90.00
_cell.angle_beta   90.00
_cell.angle_gamma   90.00
#
_symmetry.space_group_name_H-M   'P 1'
#
loop_
_entity.id
_entity.type
_entity.pdbx_description
1 polymer ?
#
loop_
_entity_poly.entity_id
_entity_poly.type
_entity_poly.pdbx_seq_one_letter_code
_entity_poly.pdbx_strand_id
1 'polypeptide(L)' 'MWGSLFLFKKVKGHPKAKYHAYIDNKSVCGRYVQSNHYFRVSIEESELLANKNLACKVCLKKLGKC' A
#
# COMPACT_ATOMS: atom_id res chain seq x y z
N MET A 1 1.15 -13.19 -17.89
CA MET A 1 0.39 -12.67 -16.74
C MET A 1 1.38 -12.31 -15.63
N TRP A 2 1.88 -11.08 -15.59
CA TRP A 2 2.70 -10.58 -14.48
C TRP A 2 1.86 -9.54 -13.75
N GLY A 3 1.14 -9.97 -12.72
CA GLY A 3 0.43 -9.06 -11.82
C GLY A 3 1.45 -8.17 -11.16
N SER A 4 1.36 -6.86 -11.37
CA SER A 4 2.32 -5.90 -10.82
C SER A 4 2.40 -6.06 -9.30
N LEU A 5 3.58 -6.43 -8.80
CA LEU A 5 3.86 -6.85 -7.43
C LEU A 5 3.85 -5.65 -6.45
N PHE A 6 2.72 -4.96 -6.31
CA PHE A 6 2.58 -3.85 -5.36
C PHE A 6 2.11 -4.40 -4.01
N LEU A 7 2.92 -4.18 -2.97
CA LEU A 7 2.53 -4.53 -1.61
C LEU A 7 1.80 -3.37 -0.97
N PHE A 8 0.53 -3.56 -0.62
CA PHE A 8 -0.21 -2.58 0.18
C PHE A 8 0.02 -2.85 1.67
N LYS A 9 0.67 -1.91 2.36
CA LYS A 9 1.01 -2.02 3.79
C LYS A 9 0.48 -0.83 4.56
N LYS A 10 -0.09 -1.09 5.73
CA LYS A 10 -0.46 -0.05 6.70
C LYS A 10 0.77 0.40 7.48
N VAL A 11 0.92 1.70 7.72
CA VAL A 11 2.03 2.22 8.54
C VAL A 11 1.70 1.95 10.02
N LYS A 12 2.59 1.22 10.71
CA LYS A 12 2.43 0.84 12.14
C LYS A 12 2.46 2.11 13.01
N GLY A 13 1.61 2.18 14.04
CA GLY A 13 1.60 3.27 15.03
C GLY A 13 0.41 4.23 14.96
N HIS A 14 -0.45 4.13 13.94
CA HIS A 14 -1.67 4.94 13.86
C HIS A 14 -2.91 4.09 13.59
N PRO A 15 -3.94 4.10 14.47
CA PRO A 15 -5.17 3.33 14.27
C PRO A 15 -5.90 3.73 12.98
N LYS A 16 -5.78 5.00 12.57
CA LYS A 16 -6.34 5.58 11.33
C LYS A 16 -5.38 5.59 10.14
N ALA A 17 -4.25 4.87 10.19
CA ALA A 17 -3.33 4.81 9.06
C ALA A 17 -3.99 4.16 7.84
N LYS A 18 -3.69 4.72 6.66
CA LYS A 18 -4.10 4.18 5.36
C LYS A 18 -3.08 3.14 4.87
N TYR A 19 -3.51 2.29 3.95
CA TYR A 19 -2.62 1.39 3.23
C TYR A 19 -1.84 2.16 2.16
N HIS A 20 -0.54 1.94 2.12
CA HIS A 20 0.36 2.50 1.13
C HIS A 20 0.86 1.39 0.23
N ALA A 21 0.91 1.65 -1.08
CA ALA A 21 1.60 0.78 -2.01
C ALA A 21 3.10 0.93 -1.84
N TYR A 22 3.83 -0.18 -1.81
CA TYR A 22 5.29 -0.23 -1.74
C TYR A 22 5.85 -0.94 -2.96
N ILE A 23 6.95 -0.39 -3.48
CA ILE A 23 7.83 -0.97 -4.49
C ILE A 23 9.23 -0.92 -3.87
N ASP A 24 9.93 -2.04 -3.84
CA ASP A 24 11.31 -2.09 -3.31
C ASP A 24 11.44 -1.42 -1.93
N ASN A 25 10.55 -1.77 -1.00
CA ASN A 25 10.49 -1.25 0.38
C ASN A 25 10.21 0.26 0.53
N LYS A 26 10.02 0.96 -0.58
CA LYS A 26 9.68 2.38 -0.63
C LYS A 26 8.21 2.56 -1.00
N SER A 27 7.51 3.39 -0.26
CA SER A 27 6.14 3.73 -0.61
C SER A 27 6.10 4.49 -1.94
N VAL A 28 5.12 4.19 -2.77
CA VAL A 28 4.93 4.85 -4.07
C VAL A 28 4.68 6.35 -3.92
N CYS A 29 4.08 6.77 -2.79
CA CYS A 29 3.91 8.18 -2.46
C CYS A 29 5.20 8.86 -1.98
N GLY A 30 6.29 8.11 -1.75
CA GLY A 30 7.60 8.62 -1.33
C GLY A 30 7.70 9.04 0.13
N ARG A 31 6.66 8.81 0.94
CA ARG A 31 6.59 9.31 2.34
C ARG A 31 7.14 8.33 3.38
N TYR A 32 7.13 7.05 3.04
CA TYR A 32 7.50 5.97 3.96
C TYR A 32 8.47 5.03 3.28
N VAL A 33 9.45 4.58 4.05
CA VAL A 33 10.37 3.49 3.73
C VAL A 33 10.20 2.48 4.87
N GLN A 34 9.86 1.23 4.54
CA GLN A 34 9.70 0.17 5.54
C GLN A 34 10.76 -0.89 5.35
N SER A 35 11.55 -1.13 6.40
CA SER A 35 12.50 -2.25 6.40
C SER A 35 11.73 -3.58 6.52
N ASN A 36 12.13 -4.54 5.68
CA ASN A 36 11.38 -5.77 5.37
C ASN A 36 11.56 -6.85 6.48
N HIS A 37 11.55 -6.48 7.77
CA HIS A 37 11.85 -7.43 8.85
C HIS A 37 10.63 -8.02 9.57
N TYR A 38 9.43 -7.46 9.40
CA TYR A 38 8.24 -7.96 10.09
C TYR A 38 7.00 -7.80 9.21
N PHE A 39 6.37 -8.90 8.79
CA PHE A 39 5.14 -8.85 7.99
C PHE A 39 4.04 -9.65 8.65
N ARG A 40 2.88 -9.02 8.86
CA ARG A 40 1.64 -9.76 9.13
C ARG A 40 0.37 -9.11 8.59
N VAL A 41 0.44 -7.96 7.91
CA VAL A 41 -0.78 -7.24 7.49
C VAL A 41 -0.65 -6.73 6.06
N SER A 42 -0.73 -7.66 5.11
CA SER A 42 -1.04 -7.38 3.71
C SER A 42 -2.56 -7.49 3.53
N ILE A 43 -3.17 -6.46 2.97
CA ILE A 43 -4.55 -6.53 2.44
C ILE A 43 -4.45 -6.89 0.96
N GLU A 44 -5.38 -7.72 0.49
CA GLU A 44 -5.48 -8.06 -0.92
C GLU A 44 -5.81 -6.81 -1.76
N GLU A 45 -5.29 -6.77 -2.99
CA GLU A 45 -5.54 -5.64 -3.90
C GLU A 45 -7.04 -5.48 -4.21
N SER A 46 -7.77 -6.58 -4.38
CA SER A 46 -9.21 -6.57 -4.64
C SER A 46 -10.00 -5.94 -3.49
N GLU A 47 -9.68 -6.29 -2.25
CA GLU A 47 -10.31 -5.74 -1.05
C GLU A 47 -10.00 -4.24 -0.88
N LEU A 48 -8.78 -3.83 -1.23
CA LEU A 48 -8.39 -2.43 -1.23
C LEU A 48 -9.06 -1.62 -2.34
N LEU A 49 -9.25 -2.20 -3.53
CA LEU A 49 -9.94 -1.56 -4.65
C LEU A 49 -11.45 -1.45 -4.41
N ALA A 50 -12.06 -2.43 -3.74
CA ALA A 50 -13.43 -2.35 -3.25
C ALA A 50 -13.59 -1.21 -2.23
N ASN A 51 -12.54 -0.94 -1.44
CA ASN A 51 -12.53 0.05 -0.37
C ASN A 51 -11.40 1.08 -0.54
N LYS A 52 -11.40 1.84 -1.65
CA LYS A 52 -10.38 2.85 -1.99
C LYS A 52 -10.10 3.86 -0.86
N ASN A 53 -11.04 4.07 0.06
CA ASN A 53 -10.89 4.94 1.23
C ASN A 53 -9.83 4.47 2.24
N LEU A 54 -9.59 3.17 2.29
CA LEU A 54 -8.56 2.55 3.13
C LEU A 54 -7.15 2.80 2.58
N ALA A 55 -7.02 3.10 1.29
CA ALA A 55 -5.75 3.32 0.63
C ALA A 55 -5.31 4.79 0.61
N CYS A 56 -4.00 5.01 0.53
CA CYS A 56 -3.44 6.31 0.23
C CYS A 56 -3.84 6.74 -1.19
N LYS A 57 -4.61 7.82 -1.29
CA LYS A 57 -5.07 8.39 -2.57
C LYS A 57 -3.91 8.67 -3.55
N VAL A 58 -2.76 9.10 -3.04
CA VAL A 58 -1.55 9.36 -3.87
C VAL A 58 -0.97 8.07 -4.42
N CYS A 59 -0.93 7.00 -3.62
CA CYS A 59 -0.50 5.68 -4.09
C CYS A 59 -1.45 5.16 -5.17
N LEU A 60 -2.77 5.20 -4.93
CA LEU A 60 -3.76 4.75 -5.93
C LEU A 60 -3.63 5.51 -7.26
N LYS A 61 -3.48 6.84 -7.20
CA LYS A 61 -3.31 7.68 -8.40
C LYS A 61 -2.05 7.32 -9.19
N LYS A 62 -0.92 7.12 -8.50
CA LYS A 62 0.35 6.75 -9.15
C LYS A 62 0.33 5.33 -9.73
N LEU A 63 -0.50 4.44 -9.18
CA LEU A 63 -0.68 3.10 -9.69
C LEU A 63 -1.62 3.02 -10.89
N GLY A 64 -2.24 4.14 -11.30
CA GLY A 64 -3.25 4.13 -12.37
C GLY A 64 -4.53 3.36 -12.00
N LYS A 65 -4.74 3.08 -10.71
CA LYS A 65 -5.89 2.33 -10.18
C LYS A 65 -7.03 3.25 -9.72
N CYS A 66 -7.13 4.41 -10.37
CA CYS A 66 -8.13 5.44 -10.10
C CYS A 66 -9.54 4.97 -10.47
#